data_AF-A0A382BPX4-F1
#
_entry.id   AF-A0A382BPX4-F1
#
_cell.length_a   1.000
_cell.length_b   1.000
_cell.length_c   1.000
_cell.angle_alpha   90.00
_cell.angle_beta   90.00
_cell.angle_gamma   90.00
#
_symmetry.space_group_name_H-M   'P 1'
#
loop_
_entity.id
_entity.type
_entity.pdbx_description
1 polymer ?
#
loop_
_entity_poly.entity_id
_entity_poly.type
_entity_poly.pdbx_seq_one_letter_code
_entity_poly.pdbx_strand_id
1 'polypeptide(L)'
;VLTLGLALWAVGCAEEPPTGVDAAKGRVAALATEAGTYAQDAYEAAEAVVAQLDAEMETQAAAFALFREYERANELVASVEASADDVESAIDAEKQRLRTGTNGVVADAEQAVSTAQDAIAVIPAEDLPEEQAATWETDLAGVDTALTETGRLLAGDQLFAARTEADSALAAATDLNASITAHVAEVARVREEAAARRARGEITIPSNVLADGQRLAAGDYLLSLADNAQALSDTGPGGRWVEFLDGDDVAGRGLAVVIPDGELADVSDNVLRNEARVVALKEGDYVRVWLNREGVNYLVHLPPANIR
;
A
#
# COMPACT_ATOMS: atom_id res chain seq x y z
N VAL A 1 8.94 63.79 23.15
CA VAL A 1 9.08 65.24 23.46
C VAL A 1 10.57 65.57 23.51
N LEU A 2 11.07 66.22 22.46
CA LEU A 2 12.31 67.00 22.49
C LEU A 2 12.27 67.95 21.29
N THR A 3 12.10 69.23 21.59
CA THR A 3 12.08 70.38 20.69
C THR A 3 13.42 71.08 20.72
N LEU A 4 13.98 71.45 19.56
CA LEU A 4 14.83 72.63 19.27
C LEU A 4 15.39 72.44 17.84
N GLY A 5 15.40 73.37 16.89
CA GLY A 5 15.02 74.78 16.82
C GLY A 5 15.33 75.25 15.39
N LEU A 6 14.42 76.02 14.80
CA LEU A 6 14.37 76.43 13.39
C LEU A 6 14.84 77.89 13.22
N ALA A 7 15.69 78.18 12.23
CA ALA A 7 15.95 79.48 11.55
C ALA A 7 17.23 79.37 10.69
N LEU A 8 17.43 79.87 9.45
CA LEU A 8 16.76 80.86 8.60
C LEU A 8 17.27 80.71 7.12
N TRP A 9 16.34 80.56 6.16
CA TRP A 9 16.25 81.01 4.74
C TRP A 9 17.45 81.13 3.76
N ALA A 10 17.39 80.32 2.69
CA ALA A 10 17.57 80.74 1.28
C ALA A 10 16.67 79.87 0.37
N VAL A 11 15.90 80.51 -0.52
CA VAL A 11 14.99 79.84 -1.47
C VAL A 11 15.81 79.23 -2.60
N GLY A 12 15.91 77.91 -2.55
CA GLY A 12 16.25 77.03 -3.66
C GLY A 12 15.67 75.67 -3.26
N CYS A 13 14.54 75.29 -3.85
CA CYS A 13 13.84 74.03 -3.63
C CYS A 13 14.69 72.85 -4.15
N ALA A 14 15.85 72.60 -3.56
CA ALA A 14 16.55 71.33 -3.76
C ALA A 14 15.83 70.32 -2.88
N GLU A 15 14.98 69.50 -3.49
CA GLU A 15 14.34 68.38 -2.79
C GLU A 15 15.43 67.48 -2.21
N GLU A 16 15.26 67.03 -0.96
CA GLU A 16 16.26 66.17 -0.31
C GLU A 16 16.17 64.75 -0.89
N PRO A 17 17.30 64.01 -0.95
CA PRO A 17 17.28 62.61 -1.36
C PRO A 17 16.28 61.80 -0.51
N PRO A 18 15.61 60.79 -1.10
CA PRO A 18 14.64 59.98 -0.38
C PRO A 18 15.28 59.31 0.84
N THR A 19 14.65 59.49 2.00
CA THR A 19 15.03 58.76 3.22
C THR A 19 14.53 57.32 3.13
N GLY A 20 15.36 56.34 3.53
CA GLY A 20 14.92 54.95 3.62
C GLY A 20 15.24 54.04 2.43
N VAL A 21 15.91 54.54 1.38
CA VAL A 21 16.39 53.73 0.24
C VAL A 21 17.15 52.48 0.70
N ASP A 22 18.14 52.65 1.58
CA ASP A 22 18.95 51.52 2.07
C ASP A 22 18.13 50.55 2.93
N ALA A 23 17.15 51.07 3.67
CA ALA A 23 16.26 50.23 4.48
C ALA A 23 15.34 49.39 3.58
N ALA A 24 14.72 50.00 2.56
CA ALA A 24 13.86 49.31 1.60
C ALA A 24 14.62 48.21 0.83
N LYS A 25 15.81 48.53 0.30
CA LYS A 25 16.69 47.55 -0.35
C LYS A 25 17.13 46.44 0.61
N GLY A 26 17.44 46.82 1.86
CA GLY A 26 17.80 45.89 2.91
C GLY A 26 16.69 44.88 3.22
N ARG A 27 15.43 45.30 3.19
CA ARG A 27 14.27 44.39 3.36
C ARG A 27 14.23 43.33 2.27
N VAL A 28 14.30 43.72 0.99
CA VAL A 28 14.33 42.76 -0.12
C VAL A 28 15.51 41.81 0.03
N ALA A 29 16.72 42.33 0.24
CA ALA A 29 17.93 41.51 0.36
C ALA A 29 17.87 40.49 1.52
N ALA A 30 17.20 40.83 2.63
CA ALA A 30 17.02 39.94 3.76
C ALA A 30 16.17 38.69 3.43
N LEU A 31 15.33 38.77 2.40
CA LEU A 31 14.43 37.68 1.98
C LEU A 31 15.10 36.68 1.03
N ALA A 32 16.28 36.99 0.47
CA ALA A 32 16.89 36.26 -0.63
C ALA A 32 16.99 34.74 -0.42
N THR A 33 17.47 34.30 0.76
CA THR A 33 17.66 32.88 1.07
C THR A 33 16.34 32.11 1.09
N GLU A 34 15.32 32.69 1.72
CA GLU A 34 14.05 32.02 1.91
C GLU A 34 13.19 32.08 0.65
N ALA A 35 13.20 33.22 -0.04
CA ALA A 35 12.54 33.37 -1.32
C ALA A 35 13.16 32.48 -2.39
N GLY A 36 14.48 32.26 -2.38
CA GLY A 36 15.13 31.26 -3.25
C GLY A 36 14.61 29.83 -3.06
N THR A 37 13.97 29.52 -1.93
CA THR A 37 13.35 28.22 -1.67
C THR A 37 11.85 28.21 -1.98
N TYR A 38 11.13 29.29 -1.66
CA TYR A 38 9.66 29.30 -1.64
C TYR A 38 9.01 30.28 -2.63
N ALA A 39 9.72 31.28 -3.12
CA ALA A 39 9.15 32.39 -3.89
C ALA A 39 10.17 33.06 -4.84
N GLN A 40 10.93 32.26 -5.60
CA GLN A 40 12.03 32.77 -6.42
C GLN A 40 11.55 33.82 -7.44
N ASP A 41 10.45 33.54 -8.14
CA ASP A 41 9.89 34.47 -9.15
C ASP A 41 9.49 35.82 -8.55
N ALA A 42 8.91 35.83 -7.33
CA ALA A 42 8.54 37.07 -6.64
C ALA A 42 9.79 37.85 -6.22
N TYR A 43 10.84 37.16 -5.78
CA TYR A 43 12.10 37.77 -5.40
C TYR A 43 12.82 38.41 -6.59
N GLU A 44 12.89 37.70 -7.73
CA GLU A 44 13.45 38.25 -8.97
C GLU A 44 12.68 39.50 -9.44
N ALA A 45 11.35 39.52 -9.29
CA ALA A 45 10.55 40.70 -9.55
C ALA A 45 10.87 41.86 -8.59
N ALA A 46 11.06 41.59 -7.30
CA ALA A 46 11.47 42.61 -6.33
C ALA A 46 12.87 43.17 -6.62
N GLU A 47 13.83 42.34 -7.02
CA GLU A 47 15.17 42.77 -7.43
C GLU A 47 15.11 43.68 -8.68
N ALA A 48 14.20 43.41 -9.61
CA ALA A 48 13.98 44.28 -10.77
C ALA A 48 13.44 45.67 -10.37
N VAL A 49 12.66 45.78 -9.30
CA VAL A 49 12.21 47.07 -8.75
C VAL A 49 13.36 47.79 -8.03
N VAL A 50 14.19 47.07 -7.29
CA VAL A 50 15.42 47.62 -6.68
C VAL A 50 16.34 48.21 -7.75
N ALA A 51 16.55 47.50 -8.86
CA ALA A 51 17.37 48.00 -9.97
C ALA A 51 16.81 49.28 -10.62
N GLN A 52 15.49 49.43 -10.69
CA GLN A 52 14.85 50.67 -11.16
C GLN A 52 15.10 51.84 -10.21
N LEU A 53 15.01 51.59 -8.90
CA LEU A 53 15.35 52.58 -7.88
C LEU A 53 16.82 53.00 -7.98
N ASP A 54 17.74 52.05 -8.17
CA ASP A 54 19.16 52.34 -8.38
C ASP A 54 19.39 53.24 -9.61
N ALA A 55 18.79 52.90 -10.75
CA ALA A 55 18.92 53.67 -11.98
C ALA A 55 18.37 55.11 -11.84
N GLU A 56 17.25 55.28 -11.14
CA GLU A 56 16.70 56.60 -10.84
C GLU A 56 17.65 57.41 -9.94
N MET A 57 18.19 56.78 -8.88
CA MET A 57 19.13 57.44 -7.97
C MET A 57 20.42 57.87 -8.68
N GLU A 58 20.93 57.06 -9.62
CA GLU A 58 22.07 57.44 -10.48
C GLU A 58 21.73 58.61 -11.40
N THR A 59 20.52 58.61 -11.99
CA THR A 59 20.04 59.70 -12.84
C THR A 59 19.97 61.02 -12.06
N GLN A 60 19.41 60.99 -10.85
CA GLN A 60 19.36 62.15 -9.96
C GLN A 60 20.73 62.59 -9.47
N ALA A 61 21.65 61.65 -9.22
CA ALA A 61 23.02 61.96 -8.85
C ALA A 61 23.77 62.70 -9.97
N ALA A 62 23.54 62.31 -11.23
CA ALA A 62 24.11 62.93 -12.41
C ALA A 62 23.47 64.29 -12.79
N ALA A 63 22.23 64.53 -12.36
CA ALA A 63 21.55 65.79 -12.57
C ALA A 63 22.20 66.95 -11.78
N PHE A 64 22.21 68.14 -12.38
CA PHE A 64 22.68 69.36 -11.73
C PHE A 64 21.85 69.65 -10.49
N ALA A 65 22.48 70.08 -9.39
CA ALA A 65 21.86 70.16 -8.07
C ALA A 65 20.56 71.00 -8.00
N LEU A 66 20.37 71.98 -8.90
CA LEU A 66 19.14 72.79 -8.96
C LEU A 66 18.00 72.14 -9.78
N PHE A 67 18.24 71.01 -10.45
CA PHE A 67 17.27 70.29 -11.30
C PHE A 67 16.99 68.86 -10.82
N ARG A 68 17.39 68.51 -9.59
CA ARG A 68 17.08 67.20 -9.00
C ARG A 68 15.63 67.17 -8.54
N GLU A 69 14.95 66.07 -8.83
CA GLU A 69 13.53 65.87 -8.54
C GLU A 69 13.33 64.45 -8.01
N TYR A 70 13.14 64.32 -6.70
CA TYR A 70 13.14 63.01 -6.02
C TYR A 70 11.75 62.38 -5.89
N GLU A 71 10.70 62.97 -6.46
CA GLU A 71 9.34 62.41 -6.42
C GLU A 71 9.29 60.98 -6.96
N ARG A 72 9.89 60.75 -8.14
CA ARG A 72 9.98 59.41 -8.74
C ARG A 72 10.78 58.43 -7.88
N ALA A 73 11.84 58.91 -7.24
CA ALA A 73 12.65 58.08 -6.35
C ALA A 73 11.87 57.69 -5.08
N ASN A 74 11.06 58.60 -4.51
CA ASN A 74 10.16 58.30 -3.39
C ASN A 74 9.09 57.25 -3.78
N GLU A 75 8.51 57.37 -4.97
CA GLU A 75 7.60 56.34 -5.50
C GLU A 75 8.27 54.98 -5.64
N LEU A 76 9.51 54.95 -6.13
CA LEU A 76 10.27 53.70 -6.29
C LEU A 76 10.66 53.09 -4.94
N VAL A 77 10.95 53.90 -3.91
CA VAL A 77 11.13 53.39 -2.53
C VAL A 77 9.85 52.71 -2.05
N ALA A 78 8.69 53.34 -2.19
CA ALA A 78 7.41 52.73 -1.82
C ALA A 78 7.13 51.45 -2.64
N SER A 79 7.53 51.41 -3.91
CA SER A 79 7.41 50.21 -4.75
C SER A 79 8.34 49.08 -4.31
N VAL A 80 9.55 49.38 -3.82
CA VAL A 80 10.46 48.38 -3.24
C VAL A 80 9.91 47.84 -1.91
N GLU A 81 9.32 48.70 -1.09
CA GLU A 81 8.67 48.26 0.15
C GLU A 81 7.47 47.34 -0.15
N ALA A 82 6.64 47.71 -1.13
CA ALA A 82 5.52 46.88 -1.58
C ALA A 82 6.00 45.55 -2.19
N SER A 83 7.08 45.54 -2.97
CA SER A 83 7.61 44.29 -3.53
C SER A 83 8.22 43.38 -2.47
N ALA A 84 8.78 43.93 -1.39
CA ALA A 84 9.19 43.12 -0.23
C ALA A 84 7.97 42.46 0.45
N ASP A 85 6.87 43.21 0.65
CA ASP A 85 5.63 42.66 1.21
C ASP A 85 5.01 41.57 0.30
N ASP A 86 5.12 41.74 -1.02
CA ASP A 86 4.68 40.74 -2.00
C ASP A 86 5.52 39.45 -1.93
N VAL A 87 6.85 39.56 -1.75
CA VAL A 87 7.74 38.40 -1.56
C VAL A 87 7.42 37.66 -0.27
N GLU A 88 7.26 38.39 0.85
CA GLU A 88 6.86 37.81 2.14
C GLU A 88 5.53 37.05 2.01
N SER A 89 4.54 37.67 1.36
CA SER A 89 3.23 37.06 1.10
C SER A 89 3.32 35.80 0.23
N ALA A 90 4.18 35.81 -0.79
CA ALA A 90 4.39 34.67 -1.67
C ALA A 90 5.07 33.49 -0.93
N ILE A 91 6.06 33.77 -0.08
CA ILE A 91 6.71 32.76 0.78
C ILE A 91 5.66 32.10 1.68
N ASP A 92 4.85 32.89 2.37
CA ASP A 92 3.84 32.38 3.31
C ASP A 92 2.77 31.55 2.59
N ALA A 93 2.31 32.00 1.43
CA ALA A 93 1.36 31.27 0.60
C ALA A 93 1.90 29.91 0.16
N GLU A 94 3.16 29.85 -0.30
CA GLU A 94 3.77 28.59 -0.75
C GLU A 94 4.00 27.63 0.43
N LYS A 95 4.47 28.12 1.58
CA LYS A 95 4.60 27.31 2.79
C LYS A 95 3.26 26.73 3.22
N GLN A 96 2.19 27.53 3.20
CA GLN A 96 0.84 27.05 3.54
C GLN A 96 0.36 26.00 2.54
N ARG A 97 0.61 26.20 1.24
CA ARG A 97 0.29 25.22 0.20
C ARG A 97 1.00 23.89 0.44
N LEU A 98 2.30 23.92 0.73
CA LEU A 98 3.10 22.73 1.02
C LEU A 98 2.61 22.02 2.28
N ARG A 99 2.40 22.73 3.40
CA ARG A 99 1.86 22.13 4.63
C ARG A 99 0.51 21.45 4.41
N THR A 100 -0.40 22.13 3.71
CA THR A 100 -1.73 21.58 3.40
C THR A 100 -1.63 20.34 2.52
N GLY A 101 -0.83 20.42 1.46
CA GLY A 101 -0.62 19.29 0.54
C GLY A 101 0.01 18.08 1.24
N THR A 102 1.05 18.31 2.05
CA THR A 102 1.72 17.24 2.81
C THR A 102 0.78 16.59 3.83
N ASN A 103 -0.02 17.38 4.56
CA ASN A 103 -1.03 16.83 5.47
C ASN A 103 -2.09 15.98 4.74
N GLY A 104 -2.45 16.36 3.50
CA GLY A 104 -3.31 15.53 2.66
C GLY A 104 -2.71 14.15 2.37
N VAL A 105 -1.42 14.11 2.02
CA VAL A 105 -0.72 12.84 1.76
C VAL A 105 -0.54 12.00 3.01
N VAL A 106 -0.29 12.63 4.16
CA VAL A 106 -0.27 11.93 5.46
C VAL A 106 -1.61 11.25 5.70
N ALA A 107 -2.73 11.95 5.51
CA ALA A 107 -4.05 11.36 5.68
C ALA A 107 -4.32 10.21 4.69
N ASP A 108 -3.90 10.35 3.43
CA ASP A 108 -4.02 9.27 2.43
C ASP A 108 -3.18 8.04 2.83
N ALA A 109 -1.97 8.24 3.35
CA ALA A 109 -1.09 7.17 3.83
C ALA A 109 -1.66 6.46 5.06
N GLU A 110 -2.19 7.21 6.04
CA GLU A 110 -2.88 6.67 7.22
C GLU A 110 -4.11 5.83 6.81
N GLN A 111 -4.89 6.30 5.83
CA GLN A 111 -6.02 5.56 5.30
C GLN A 111 -5.58 4.26 4.58
N ALA A 112 -4.47 4.30 3.84
CA ALA A 112 -3.89 3.11 3.21
C ALA A 112 -3.39 2.11 4.26
N VAL A 113 -2.78 2.56 5.36
CA VAL A 113 -2.39 1.72 6.50
C VAL A 113 -3.60 1.05 7.15
N SER A 114 -4.66 1.81 7.44
CA SER A 114 -5.90 1.25 7.98
C SER A 114 -6.49 0.19 7.06
N THR A 115 -6.48 0.45 5.75
CA THR A 115 -6.97 -0.51 4.75
C THR A 115 -6.16 -1.80 4.76
N ALA A 116 -4.83 -1.70 4.85
CA ALA A 116 -3.95 -2.85 4.93
C ALA A 116 -4.20 -3.67 6.21
N GLN A 117 -4.34 -3.01 7.36
CA GLN A 117 -4.64 -3.67 8.64
C GLN A 117 -5.98 -4.41 8.61
N ASP A 118 -7.04 -3.78 8.08
CA ASP A 118 -8.35 -4.40 7.93
C ASP A 118 -8.30 -5.60 6.98
N ALA A 119 -7.57 -5.48 5.87
CA ALA A 119 -7.39 -6.56 4.91
C ALA A 119 -6.62 -7.75 5.51
N ILE A 120 -5.57 -7.50 6.31
CA ILE A 120 -4.83 -8.57 7.02
C ILE A 120 -5.74 -9.27 8.04
N ALA A 121 -6.54 -8.52 8.80
CA ALA A 121 -7.37 -9.06 9.87
C ALA A 121 -8.45 -10.04 9.39
N VAL A 122 -8.86 -9.96 8.12
CA VAL A 122 -9.85 -10.87 7.54
C VAL A 122 -9.23 -12.10 6.87
N ILE A 123 -7.90 -12.18 6.72
CA ILE A 123 -7.23 -13.35 6.18
C ILE A 123 -7.21 -14.46 7.25
N PRO A 124 -7.75 -15.66 6.96
CA PRO A 124 -7.66 -16.79 7.88
C PRO A 124 -6.20 -17.13 8.22
N ALA A 125 -5.94 -17.52 9.46
CA ALA A 125 -4.58 -17.79 9.92
C ALA A 125 -3.91 -18.92 9.14
N GLU A 126 -4.68 -19.92 8.68
CA GLU A 126 -4.18 -21.00 7.83
C GLU A 126 -3.73 -20.54 6.43
N ASP A 127 -4.21 -19.38 5.97
CA ASP A 127 -3.88 -18.81 4.66
C ASP A 127 -2.78 -17.76 4.73
N LEU A 128 -2.32 -17.39 5.92
CA LEU A 128 -1.30 -16.38 6.12
C LEU A 128 -0.04 -17.00 6.73
N PRO A 129 0.99 -17.31 5.91
CA PRO A 129 2.26 -17.81 6.42
C PRO A 129 2.89 -16.83 7.42
N GLU A 130 3.50 -17.36 8.49
CA GLU A 130 4.13 -16.54 9.54
C GLU A 130 5.21 -15.60 8.98
N GLU A 131 5.98 -16.06 7.99
CA GLU A 131 7.00 -15.24 7.31
C GLU A 131 6.38 -14.06 6.54
N GLN A 132 5.25 -14.28 5.88
CA GLN A 132 4.54 -13.23 5.15
C GLN A 132 3.93 -12.21 6.11
N ALA A 133 3.34 -12.67 7.22
CA ALA A 133 2.82 -11.81 8.27
C ALA A 133 3.91 -10.91 8.87
N ALA A 134 5.08 -11.49 9.20
CA ALA A 134 6.21 -10.75 9.76
C ALA A 134 6.78 -9.71 8.77
N THR A 135 6.76 -10.04 7.47
CA THR A 135 7.16 -9.08 6.42
C THR A 135 6.22 -7.88 6.39
N TRP A 136 4.91 -8.12 6.34
CA TRP A 136 3.92 -7.03 6.33
C TRP A 136 3.91 -6.20 7.61
N GLU A 137 4.15 -6.82 8.77
CA GLU A 137 4.32 -6.09 10.04
C GLU A 137 5.53 -5.15 9.98
N THR A 138 6.64 -5.61 9.41
CA THR A 138 7.83 -4.79 9.20
C THR A 138 7.55 -3.63 8.24
N ASP A 139 6.83 -3.89 7.15
CA ASP A 139 6.45 -2.85 6.18
C ASP A 139 5.56 -1.78 6.84
N LEU A 140 4.56 -2.19 7.63
CA LEU A 140 3.70 -1.28 8.40
C LEU A 140 4.50 -0.40 9.37
N ALA A 141 5.45 -0.99 10.10
CA ALA A 141 6.33 -0.24 11.01
C ALA A 141 7.25 0.74 10.24
N GLY A 142 7.66 0.38 9.03
CA GLY A 142 8.39 1.26 8.12
C GLY A 142 7.57 2.50 7.72
N VAL A 143 6.30 2.31 7.38
CA VAL A 143 5.38 3.43 7.07
C VAL A 143 5.19 4.34 8.29
N ASP A 144 4.96 3.78 9.48
CA ASP A 144 4.79 4.57 10.72
C ASP A 144 6.03 5.42 11.05
N THR A 145 7.22 4.86 10.83
CA THR A 145 8.49 5.58 10.99
C THR A 145 8.59 6.76 10.04
N ALA A 146 8.23 6.57 8.76
CA ALA A 146 8.24 7.63 7.74
C ALA A 146 7.21 8.74 8.04
N LEU A 147 6.02 8.37 8.54
CA LEU A 147 5.01 9.35 8.97
C LEU A 147 5.46 10.16 10.19
N THR A 148 6.12 9.52 11.16
CA THR A 148 6.72 10.20 12.31
C THR A 148 7.80 11.20 11.87
N GLU A 149 8.66 10.80 10.94
CA GLU A 149 9.70 11.67 10.38
C GLU A 149 9.10 12.84 9.58
N THR A 150 8.04 12.60 8.81
CA THR A 150 7.26 13.64 8.13
C THR A 150 6.77 14.69 9.13
N GLY A 151 6.19 14.25 10.26
CA GLY A 151 5.75 15.14 11.34
C GLY A 151 6.90 15.97 11.92
N ARG A 152 8.07 15.37 12.12
CA ARG A 152 9.29 16.07 12.57
C ARG A 152 9.75 17.14 11.57
N LEU A 153 9.75 16.81 10.29
CA LEU A 153 10.15 17.71 9.20
C LEU A 153 9.17 18.90 9.06
N LEU A 154 7.86 18.64 9.18
CA LEU A 154 6.83 19.69 9.20
C LEU A 154 7.02 20.65 10.38
N ALA A 155 7.29 20.12 11.58
CA ALA A 155 7.54 20.92 12.77
C ALA A 155 8.82 21.78 12.67
N GLY A 156 9.80 21.33 11.87
CA GLY A 156 11.04 22.04 11.59
C GLY A 156 11.01 22.95 10.36
N ASP A 157 9.84 23.19 9.75
CA ASP A 157 9.69 23.95 8.49
C ASP A 157 10.53 23.44 7.31
N GLN A 158 10.90 22.15 7.34
CA GLN A 158 11.60 21.46 6.27
C GLN A 158 10.59 20.92 5.24
N LEU A 159 9.76 21.80 4.66
CA LEU A 159 8.50 21.42 3.99
C LEU A 159 8.67 20.53 2.76
N PHE A 160 9.71 20.75 1.94
CA PHE A 160 9.99 19.90 0.77
C PHE A 160 10.48 18.50 1.16
N ALA A 161 11.30 18.43 2.22
CA ALA A 161 11.75 17.14 2.76
C ALA A 161 10.54 16.40 3.37
N ALA A 162 9.71 17.09 4.14
CA ALA A 162 8.47 16.53 4.67
C ALA A 162 7.56 15.99 3.57
N ARG A 163 7.43 16.73 2.47
CA ARG A 163 6.62 16.30 1.33
C ARG A 163 7.15 15.01 0.70
N THR A 164 8.45 14.98 0.42
CA THR A 164 9.12 13.79 -0.14
C THR A 164 8.96 12.57 0.77
N GLU A 165 9.12 12.75 2.08
CA GLU A 165 8.97 11.67 3.07
C GLU A 165 7.52 11.16 3.13
N ALA A 166 6.53 12.06 3.11
CA ALA A 166 5.11 11.69 3.09
C ALA A 166 4.74 10.92 1.82
N ASP A 167 5.22 11.38 0.65
CA ASP A 167 4.98 10.70 -0.62
C ASP A 167 5.61 9.28 -0.62
N SER A 168 6.79 9.11 -0.01
CA SER A 168 7.42 7.81 0.20
C SER A 168 6.60 6.89 1.12
N ALA A 169 6.09 7.41 2.23
CA ALA A 169 5.23 6.67 3.15
C ALA A 169 3.94 6.19 2.46
N LEU A 170 3.28 7.05 1.67
CA LEU A 170 2.10 6.69 0.90
C LEU A 170 2.39 5.61 -0.15
N ALA A 171 3.53 5.70 -0.84
CA ALA A 171 3.95 4.70 -1.81
C ALA A 171 4.14 3.33 -1.14
N ALA A 172 4.86 3.27 -0.02
CA ALA A 172 5.08 2.04 0.73
C ALA A 172 3.75 1.42 1.23
N ALA A 173 2.83 2.23 1.76
CA ALA A 173 1.51 1.76 2.17
C ALA A 173 0.66 1.24 0.98
N THR A 174 0.79 1.85 -0.20
CA THR A 174 0.11 1.41 -1.41
C THR A 174 0.68 0.08 -1.92
N ASP A 175 2.00 -0.06 -1.93
CA ASP A 175 2.68 -1.29 -2.33
C ASP A 175 2.32 -2.46 -1.40
N LEU A 176 2.23 -2.20 -0.09
CA LEU A 176 1.75 -3.18 0.88
C LEU A 176 0.33 -3.64 0.57
N ASN A 177 -0.61 -2.71 0.31
CA ASN A 177 -1.98 -3.06 -0.09
C ASN A 177 -2.03 -3.91 -1.37
N ALA A 178 -1.16 -3.61 -2.35
CA ALA A 178 -1.04 -4.40 -3.57
C ALA A 178 -0.54 -5.82 -3.27
N SER A 179 0.47 -5.96 -2.39
CA SER A 179 1.00 -7.24 -1.92
C SER A 179 -0.07 -8.10 -1.22
N ILE A 180 -0.85 -7.49 -0.32
CA ILE A 180 -1.96 -8.16 0.37
C ILE A 180 -3.02 -8.63 -0.64
N THR A 181 -3.40 -7.76 -1.58
CA THR A 181 -4.39 -8.10 -2.61
C THR A 181 -3.91 -9.27 -3.48
N ALA A 182 -2.64 -9.27 -3.86
CA ALA A 182 -2.04 -10.36 -4.64
C ALA A 182 -2.05 -11.69 -3.87
N HIS A 183 -1.71 -11.66 -2.58
CA HIS A 183 -1.75 -12.84 -1.71
C HIS A 183 -3.17 -13.43 -1.60
N VAL A 184 -4.17 -12.58 -1.35
CA VAL A 184 -5.57 -13.01 -1.28
C VAL A 184 -6.04 -13.64 -2.59
N ALA A 185 -5.69 -13.04 -3.72
CA ALA A 185 -6.02 -13.59 -5.03
C ALA A 185 -5.37 -14.96 -5.28
N GLU A 186 -4.10 -15.11 -4.87
CA GLU A 186 -3.38 -16.37 -4.99
C GLU A 186 -3.99 -17.48 -4.11
N VAL A 187 -4.33 -17.16 -2.86
CA VAL A 187 -5.03 -18.09 -1.96
C VAL A 187 -6.37 -18.54 -2.56
N ALA A 188 -7.15 -17.60 -3.11
CA ALA A 188 -8.42 -17.91 -3.76
C ALA A 188 -8.23 -18.85 -4.97
N ARG A 189 -7.23 -18.56 -5.81
CA ARG A 189 -6.87 -19.40 -6.96
C ARG A 189 -6.52 -20.82 -6.54
N VAL A 190 -5.64 -20.98 -5.54
CA VAL A 190 -5.23 -22.30 -5.01
C VAL A 190 -6.43 -23.07 -4.47
N ARG A 191 -7.38 -22.40 -3.80
CA ARG A 191 -8.60 -23.02 -3.28
C ARG A 191 -9.54 -23.49 -4.39
N GLU A 192 -9.76 -22.67 -5.42
CA GLU A 192 -10.54 -23.05 -6.58
C GLU A 192 -9.92 -24.24 -7.31
N GLU A 193 -8.60 -24.25 -7.50
CA GLU A 193 -7.89 -25.37 -8.12
C GLU A 193 -8.03 -26.65 -7.28
N ALA A 194 -7.88 -26.55 -5.96
CA ALA A 194 -8.09 -27.68 -5.07
C ALA A 194 -9.54 -28.20 -5.12
N ALA A 195 -10.54 -27.31 -5.18
CA ALA A 195 -11.94 -27.70 -5.35
C ALA A 195 -12.18 -28.38 -6.71
N ALA A 196 -11.62 -27.84 -7.79
CA ALA A 196 -11.74 -28.42 -9.13
C ALA A 196 -11.08 -29.81 -9.22
N ARG A 197 -9.93 -30.01 -8.57
CA ARG A 197 -9.29 -31.34 -8.42
C ARG A 197 -10.22 -32.32 -7.72
N ARG A 198 -10.79 -31.94 -6.58
CA ARG A 198 -11.75 -32.78 -5.84
C ARG A 198 -12.98 -33.13 -6.67
N ALA A 199 -13.52 -32.18 -7.43
CA ALA A 199 -14.68 -32.40 -8.30
C ALA A 199 -14.41 -33.40 -9.44
N ARG A 200 -13.17 -33.42 -9.96
CA ARG A 200 -12.74 -34.43 -10.95
C ARG A 200 -12.55 -35.82 -10.32
N GLY A 201 -12.33 -35.88 -9.02
CA GLY A 201 -12.00 -37.11 -8.30
C GLY A 201 -10.49 -37.28 -8.11
N GLU A 202 -9.70 -36.22 -8.28
CA GLU A 202 -8.28 -36.24 -7.94
C GLU A 202 -8.09 -36.13 -6.43
N ILE A 203 -7.24 -36.98 -5.88
CA ILE A 203 -6.90 -37.03 -4.47
C ILE A 203 -5.39 -37.14 -4.26
N THR A 204 -4.93 -36.80 -3.05
CA THR A 204 -3.57 -37.07 -2.59
C THR A 204 -3.62 -38.03 -1.41
N ILE A 205 -2.92 -39.16 -1.52
CA ILE A 205 -2.73 -40.10 -0.40
C ILE A 205 -1.45 -39.68 0.33
N PRO A 206 -1.52 -39.32 1.63
CA PRO A 206 -0.40 -38.71 2.35
C PRO A 206 0.70 -39.69 2.79
N SER A 207 0.43 -40.99 2.75
CA SER A 207 1.32 -42.04 3.23
C SER A 207 1.14 -43.33 2.45
N ASN A 208 2.10 -44.26 2.57
CA ASN A 208 1.96 -45.58 1.95
C ASN A 208 0.84 -46.36 2.65
N VAL A 209 -0.09 -46.89 1.85
CA VAL A 209 -1.26 -47.64 2.33
C VAL A 209 -1.40 -48.97 1.61
N LEU A 210 -2.29 -49.84 2.09
CA LEU A 210 -2.63 -51.09 1.42
C LEU A 210 -4.00 -50.95 0.77
N ALA A 211 -4.05 -51.15 -0.55
CA ALA A 211 -5.27 -51.25 -1.34
C ALA A 211 -5.40 -52.71 -1.81
N ASP A 212 -6.46 -53.40 -1.39
CA ASP A 212 -6.65 -54.84 -1.62
C ASP A 212 -5.44 -55.71 -1.20
N GLY A 213 -4.80 -55.33 -0.08
CA GLY A 213 -3.60 -56.01 0.44
C GLY A 213 -2.31 -55.71 -0.33
N GLN A 214 -2.37 -54.97 -1.44
CA GLN A 214 -1.20 -54.51 -2.20
C GLN A 214 -0.78 -53.11 -1.75
N ARG A 215 0.53 -52.82 -1.78
CA ARG A 215 1.04 -51.50 -1.44
C ARG A 215 0.64 -50.48 -2.50
N LEU A 216 -0.03 -49.42 -2.06
CA LEU A 216 -0.24 -48.17 -2.79
C LEU A 216 0.65 -47.09 -2.17
N ALA A 217 1.46 -46.41 -2.99
CA ALA A 217 2.39 -45.41 -2.51
C ALA A 217 1.66 -44.13 -2.06
N ALA A 218 2.34 -43.29 -1.27
CA ALA A 218 1.93 -41.90 -1.12
C ALA A 218 2.04 -41.19 -2.47
N GLY A 219 1.06 -40.36 -2.83
CA GLY A 219 1.04 -39.69 -4.13
C GLY A 219 -0.34 -39.18 -4.54
N ASP A 220 -0.39 -38.59 -5.72
CA ASP A 220 -1.60 -38.11 -6.35
C ASP A 220 -2.25 -39.20 -7.20
N TYR A 221 -3.58 -39.33 -7.13
CA TYR A 221 -4.33 -40.33 -7.86
C TYR A 221 -5.64 -39.75 -8.39
N LEU A 222 -6.06 -40.18 -9.59
CA LEU A 222 -7.43 -39.97 -10.09
C LEU A 222 -8.29 -41.18 -9.70
N LEU A 223 -9.44 -40.93 -9.07
CA LEU A 223 -10.38 -41.99 -8.73
C LEU A 223 -11.31 -42.29 -9.91
N SER A 224 -11.33 -43.55 -10.32
CA SER A 224 -12.31 -44.08 -11.27
C SER A 224 -13.16 -45.17 -10.63
N LEU A 225 -14.40 -45.31 -11.10
CA LEU A 225 -15.26 -46.43 -10.72
C LEU A 225 -15.10 -47.52 -11.76
N ALA A 226 -14.75 -48.73 -11.34
CA ALA A 226 -14.68 -49.86 -12.26
C ALA A 226 -16.09 -50.14 -12.87
N ASP A 227 -16.09 -50.63 -14.11
CA ASP A 227 -17.31 -50.97 -14.86
C ASP A 227 -18.06 -52.18 -14.26
N ASN A 228 -17.40 -52.99 -13.43
CA ASN A 228 -17.98 -54.18 -12.80
C ASN A 228 -18.31 -53.95 -11.32
N ALA A 229 -19.60 -54.04 -10.98
CA ALA A 229 -20.03 -54.19 -9.60
C ALA A 229 -19.78 -55.62 -9.12
N GLN A 230 -19.26 -55.80 -7.91
CA GLN A 230 -19.07 -57.12 -7.31
C GLN A 230 -20.09 -57.33 -6.19
N ALA A 231 -20.91 -58.38 -6.29
CA ALA A 231 -21.81 -58.76 -5.21
C ALA A 231 -20.98 -59.26 -4.03
N LEU A 232 -21.04 -58.53 -2.89
CA LEU A 232 -20.33 -58.92 -1.66
C LEU A 232 -21.13 -59.91 -0.80
N SER A 233 -22.43 -60.07 -1.08
CA SER A 233 -23.31 -61.12 -0.54
C SER A 233 -24.65 -61.14 -1.28
N ASP A 234 -25.43 -62.23 -1.15
CA ASP A 234 -26.77 -62.37 -1.74
C ASP A 234 -27.85 -61.46 -1.09
N THR A 235 -27.51 -60.73 -0.03
CA THR A 235 -28.46 -59.90 0.76
C THR A 235 -27.90 -58.54 1.23
N GLY A 236 -26.68 -58.16 0.84
CA GLY A 236 -26.04 -56.90 1.24
C GLY A 236 -25.83 -55.94 0.06
N PRO A 237 -25.59 -54.63 0.32
CA PRO A 237 -25.24 -53.69 -0.73
C PRO A 237 -23.98 -54.17 -1.46
N GLY A 238 -24.05 -54.24 -2.79
CA GLY A 238 -22.92 -54.65 -3.62
C GLY A 238 -21.72 -53.73 -3.40
N GLY A 239 -20.53 -54.31 -3.36
CA GLY A 239 -19.30 -53.53 -3.33
C GLY A 239 -18.95 -53.07 -4.74
N ARG A 240 -18.42 -51.85 -4.84
CA ARG A 240 -17.88 -51.34 -6.12
C ARG A 240 -16.39 -51.12 -5.98
N TRP A 241 -15.63 -51.57 -6.97
CA TRP A 241 -14.21 -51.28 -7.02
C TRP A 241 -13.99 -49.81 -7.40
N VAL A 242 -13.20 -49.12 -6.57
CA VAL A 242 -12.63 -47.83 -6.87
C VAL A 242 -11.18 -48.07 -7.30
N GLU A 243 -10.84 -47.59 -8.47
CA GLU A 243 -9.49 -47.68 -9.04
C GLU A 243 -8.73 -46.38 -8.75
N PHE A 244 -7.49 -46.54 -8.28
CA PHE A 244 -6.55 -45.45 -8.06
C PHE A 244 -5.64 -45.37 -9.28
N LEU A 245 -5.85 -44.36 -10.11
CA LEU A 245 -5.10 -44.15 -11.35
C LEU A 245 -3.90 -43.23 -11.11
N ASP A 246 -2.71 -43.67 -11.52
CA ASP A 246 -1.51 -42.85 -11.66
C ASP A 246 -1.26 -42.61 -13.16
N GLY A 247 -1.60 -41.42 -13.64
CA GLY A 247 -1.75 -41.19 -15.08
C GLY A 247 -2.84 -42.09 -15.68
N ASP A 248 -2.47 -42.90 -16.65
CA ASP A 248 -3.37 -43.87 -17.31
C ASP A 248 -3.30 -45.28 -16.67
N ASP A 249 -2.40 -45.50 -15.70
CA ASP A 249 -2.16 -46.81 -15.10
C ASP A 249 -2.96 -46.99 -13.80
N VAL A 250 -3.54 -48.18 -13.61
CA VAL A 250 -4.17 -48.55 -12.34
C VAL A 250 -3.09 -48.92 -11.33
N ALA A 251 -2.78 -48.00 -10.43
CA ALA A 251 -1.79 -48.17 -9.37
C ALA A 251 -2.30 -49.02 -8.19
N GLY A 252 -3.62 -49.10 -8.01
CA GLY A 252 -4.24 -49.92 -6.97
C GLY A 252 -5.75 -49.97 -7.08
N ARG A 253 -6.36 -50.91 -6.35
CA ARG A 253 -7.83 -51.05 -6.27
C ARG A 253 -8.28 -51.18 -4.83
N GLY A 254 -9.36 -50.48 -4.50
CA GLY A 254 -10.00 -50.54 -3.19
C GLY A 254 -11.47 -50.91 -3.32
N LEU A 255 -11.89 -51.89 -2.54
CA LEU A 255 -13.30 -52.27 -2.48
C LEU A 255 -14.05 -51.23 -1.65
N ALA A 256 -14.97 -50.50 -2.27
CA ALA A 256 -15.74 -49.47 -1.61
C ALA A 256 -17.01 -50.00 -0.96
N VAL A 257 -17.32 -49.45 0.21
CA VAL A 257 -18.67 -49.47 0.79
C VAL A 257 -19.50 -48.43 0.03
N VAL A 258 -20.63 -48.86 -0.52
CA VAL A 258 -21.53 -48.03 -1.34
C VAL A 258 -22.71 -47.57 -0.49
N ILE A 259 -22.90 -46.25 -0.37
CA ILE A 259 -23.97 -45.65 0.45
C ILE A 259 -24.69 -44.54 -0.35
N PRO A 260 -25.99 -44.66 -0.65
CA PRO A 260 -26.76 -43.58 -1.26
C PRO A 260 -26.83 -42.33 -0.38
N ASP A 261 -26.89 -41.13 -0.99
CA ASP A 261 -27.00 -39.85 -0.25
C ASP A 261 -28.16 -39.85 0.77
N GLY A 262 -29.30 -40.44 0.41
CA GLY A 262 -30.50 -40.48 1.27
C GLY A 262 -30.32 -41.28 2.56
N GLU A 263 -29.33 -42.17 2.61
CA GLU A 263 -28.98 -42.96 3.80
C GLU A 263 -27.82 -42.33 4.58
N LEU A 264 -27.11 -41.37 3.98
CA LEU A 264 -25.95 -40.71 4.58
C LEU A 264 -26.32 -39.57 5.54
N ALA A 265 -27.50 -38.97 5.35
CA ALA A 265 -28.00 -37.85 6.16
C ALA A 265 -28.17 -38.21 7.65
N ASP A 266 -28.36 -39.49 7.98
CA ASP A 266 -28.43 -39.99 9.36
C ASP A 266 -27.03 -40.24 9.98
N VAL A 267 -25.95 -40.12 9.19
CA VAL A 267 -24.59 -40.56 9.53
C VAL A 267 -23.57 -39.41 9.48
N SER A 268 -23.79 -38.35 8.69
CA SER A 268 -22.88 -37.18 8.62
C SER A 268 -23.55 -35.91 8.11
N ASP A 269 -23.33 -34.78 8.79
CA ASP A 269 -23.81 -33.45 8.38
C ASP A 269 -23.04 -32.85 7.18
N ASN A 270 -21.92 -33.47 6.75
CA ASN A 270 -21.06 -32.99 5.66
C ASN A 270 -21.12 -33.95 4.46
N VAL A 271 -22.26 -33.99 3.78
CA VAL A 271 -22.46 -34.80 2.57
C VAL A 271 -21.65 -34.21 1.41
N LEU A 272 -20.64 -34.96 0.94
CA LEU A 272 -19.92 -34.62 -0.30
C LEU A 272 -20.86 -34.77 -1.49
N ARG A 273 -20.79 -33.87 -2.48
CA ARG A 273 -21.57 -33.98 -3.72
C ARG A 273 -20.65 -33.88 -4.92
N ASN A 274 -20.55 -34.95 -5.69
CA ASN A 274 -19.69 -35.03 -6.88
C ASN A 274 -18.22 -34.63 -6.62
N GLU A 275 -17.69 -35.00 -5.45
CA GLU A 275 -16.33 -34.66 -5.05
C GLU A 275 -15.64 -35.88 -4.42
N ALA A 276 -14.31 -35.87 -4.46
CA ALA A 276 -13.47 -36.78 -3.71
C ALA A 276 -12.78 -36.10 -2.53
N ARG A 277 -12.58 -36.86 -1.45
CA ARG A 277 -11.89 -36.44 -0.23
C ARG A 277 -11.09 -37.58 0.37
N VAL A 278 -9.95 -37.24 0.95
CA VAL A 278 -9.17 -38.14 1.78
C VAL A 278 -9.24 -37.65 3.22
N VAL A 279 -9.49 -38.56 4.16
CA VAL A 279 -9.53 -38.29 5.58
C VAL A 279 -8.61 -39.27 6.29
N ALA A 280 -7.56 -38.76 6.94
CA ALA A 280 -6.79 -39.54 7.89
C ALA A 280 -7.63 -39.73 9.17
N LEU A 281 -7.74 -40.96 9.65
CA LEU A 281 -8.52 -41.33 10.84
C LEU A 281 -7.58 -41.88 11.91
N LYS A 282 -7.93 -41.66 13.19
CA LYS A 282 -7.22 -42.17 14.38
C LYS A 282 -5.70 -41.90 14.34
N GLU A 283 -5.29 -40.64 14.47
CA GLU A 283 -3.86 -40.24 14.55
C GLU A 283 -2.95 -40.76 13.41
N GLY A 284 -3.52 -41.09 12.24
CA GLY A 284 -2.76 -41.57 11.07
C GLY A 284 -2.76 -43.09 10.88
N ASP A 285 -3.48 -43.84 11.72
CA ASP A 285 -3.54 -45.30 11.64
C ASP A 285 -4.36 -45.82 10.46
N TYR A 286 -5.19 -45.00 9.81
CA TYR A 286 -5.97 -45.39 8.62
C TYR A 286 -6.24 -44.18 7.72
N VAL A 287 -6.27 -44.42 6.42
CA VAL A 287 -6.71 -43.43 5.42
C VAL A 287 -8.07 -43.85 4.89
N ARG A 288 -9.07 -42.96 4.95
CA ARG A 288 -10.36 -43.16 4.30
C ARG A 288 -10.44 -42.29 3.05
N VAL A 289 -10.65 -42.94 1.91
CA VAL A 289 -10.93 -42.28 0.64
C VAL A 289 -12.43 -42.30 0.42
N TRP A 290 -13.00 -41.14 0.16
CA TRP A 290 -14.42 -40.96 -0.08
C TRP A 290 -14.62 -40.29 -1.43
N LEU A 291 -15.30 -40.97 -2.35
CA LEU A 291 -15.76 -40.42 -3.62
C LEU A 291 -17.29 -40.34 -3.59
N ASN A 292 -17.87 -39.16 -3.86
CA ASN A 292 -19.28 -39.06 -4.21
C ASN A 292 -19.40 -38.89 -5.73
N ARG A 293 -20.26 -39.67 -6.37
CA ARG A 293 -20.59 -39.52 -7.80
C ARG A 293 -22.07 -39.74 -8.00
N GLU A 294 -22.74 -38.75 -8.58
CA GLU A 294 -24.17 -38.81 -8.91
C GLU A 294 -25.07 -39.11 -7.70
N GLY A 295 -24.69 -38.63 -6.50
CA GLY A 295 -25.46 -38.84 -5.26
C GLY A 295 -25.26 -40.22 -4.62
N VAL A 296 -24.21 -40.94 -5.00
CA VAL A 296 -23.79 -42.20 -4.39
C VAL A 296 -22.40 -42.04 -3.80
N ASN A 297 -22.23 -42.45 -2.54
CA ASN A 297 -20.98 -42.37 -1.79
C ASN A 297 -20.24 -43.71 -1.85
N TYR A 298 -18.97 -43.64 -2.21
CA TYR A 298 -18.04 -44.77 -2.27
C TYR A 298 -16.93 -44.54 -1.26
N LEU A 299 -16.93 -45.32 -0.17
CA LEU A 299 -15.96 -45.19 0.92
C LEU A 299 -15.00 -46.37 0.89
N VAL A 300 -13.71 -46.09 0.69
CA VAL A 300 -12.62 -47.06 0.74
C VAL A 300 -11.79 -46.81 1.99
N HIS A 301 -11.57 -47.87 2.77
CA HIS A 301 -10.71 -47.83 3.95
C HIS A 301 -9.35 -48.46 3.61
N LEU A 302 -8.29 -47.68 3.71
CA LEU A 302 -6.93 -48.06 3.37
C LEU A 302 -6.07 -48.10 4.65
N PRO A 303 -5.68 -49.28 5.15
CA PRO A 303 -4.77 -49.38 6.27
C PRO A 303 -3.33 -49.00 5.85
N PRO A 304 -2.47 -48.57 6.79
CA PRO A 304 -1.11 -48.17 6.51
C PRO A 304 -0.26 -49.37 6.07
N ALA A 305 0.61 -49.16 5.08
CA ALA A 305 1.57 -50.17 4.62
C ALA A 305 2.85 -50.14 5.46
N ASN A 306 2.71 -50.22 6.78
CA ASN A 306 3.83 -50.30 7.71
C ASN A 306 4.57 -51.62 7.47
N ILE A 307 5.82 -51.54 7.05
CA ILE A 307 6.71 -52.71 6.90
C ILE A 307 6.93 -53.29 8.29
N ARG A 308 6.42 -54.50 8.53
CA ARG A 308 7.00 -55.40 9.54
C ARG A 308 8.08 -56.24 8.89
#